data_AF-A0A7V4MQB0-F1
#
_entry.id   AF-A0A7V4MQB0-F1
#
_cell.length_a   1.000
_cell.length_b   1.000
_cell.length_c   1.000
_cell.angle_alpha   90.00
_cell.angle_beta   90.00
_cell.angle_gamma   90.00
#
_symmetry.space_group_name_H-M   'P 1'
#
loop_
_entity.id
_entity.type
_entity.pdbx_description
1 polymer ?
#
loop_
_entity_poly.entity_id
_entity_poly.type
_entity_poly.pdbx_seq_one_letter_code
_entity_poly.pdbx_strand_id
1 'polypeptide(L)'
;MFGWFRRNKPKRMIIINAESLETRVAVIENGKLEEFQVEHPVGTRIVGSIFKGRIQNLEHDLQAAFVDIGLKKNAFLHYWDMNPEEAVADYLEDEHRSHTRSRR
;
A
#
# COMPACT_ATOMS: atom_id res chain seq x y z
N MET A 1 -21.36 -28.91 -33.95
CA MET A 1 -22.23 -27.90 -33.32
C MET A 1 -21.85 -27.82 -31.84
N PHE A 2 -20.85 -27.02 -31.49
CA PHE A 2 -20.40 -26.89 -30.09
C PHE A 2 -20.31 -25.41 -29.74
N GLY A 3 -21.37 -24.90 -29.10
CA GLY A 3 -21.44 -23.54 -28.59
C GLY A 3 -20.43 -23.38 -27.44
N TRP A 4 -19.35 -22.69 -27.75
CA TRP A 4 -18.37 -22.17 -26.81
C TRP A 4 -19.08 -21.44 -25.65
N PHE A 5 -18.84 -21.90 -24.43
CA PHE A 5 -19.37 -21.29 -23.21
C PHE A 5 -18.98 -19.81 -23.16
N ARG A 6 -19.97 -18.93 -23.34
CA ARG A 6 -19.80 -17.50 -23.13
C ARG A 6 -19.64 -17.26 -21.62
N ARG A 7 -18.40 -17.10 -21.17
CA ARG A 7 -18.08 -16.79 -19.78
C ARG A 7 -18.51 -15.35 -19.50
N ASN A 8 -19.66 -15.17 -18.83
CA ASN A 8 -20.06 -13.84 -18.35
C ASN A 8 -19.02 -13.38 -17.33
N LYS A 9 -18.29 -12.31 -17.64
CA LYS A 9 -17.44 -11.66 -16.64
C LYS A 9 -18.37 -11.06 -15.56
N PRO A 10 -18.09 -11.29 -14.27
CA PRO A 10 -18.89 -10.69 -13.21
C PRO A 10 -18.82 -9.17 -13.32
N LYS A 11 -19.95 -8.51 -13.12
CA LYS A 11 -20.03 -7.04 -13.17
C LYS A 11 -19.56 -6.51 -11.83
N ARG A 12 -18.32 -5.99 -11.80
CA ARG A 12 -17.73 -5.35 -10.63
C ARG A 12 -17.83 -3.82 -10.76
N MET A 13 -18.22 -3.15 -9.68
CA MET A 13 -18.39 -1.70 -9.60
C MET A 13 -17.79 -1.17 -8.31
N ILE A 14 -17.25 0.05 -8.35
CA ILE A 14 -16.81 0.79 -7.16
C ILE A 14 -17.74 1.99 -7.02
N ILE A 15 -18.35 2.14 -5.85
CA ILE A 15 -19.23 3.25 -5.51
C ILE A 15 -18.53 4.09 -4.45
N ILE A 16 -18.38 5.38 -4.70
CA ILE A 16 -17.71 6.33 -3.80
C ILE A 16 -18.71 7.40 -3.39
N ASN A 17 -18.84 7.65 -2.08
CA ASN A 17 -19.59 8.76 -1.52
C ASN A 17 -18.61 9.58 -0.64
N ALA A 18 -18.27 10.78 -1.09
CA ALA A 18 -17.30 11.65 -0.44
C ALA A 18 -18.00 12.87 0.16
N GLU A 19 -18.03 12.95 1.48
CA GLU A 19 -18.61 14.03 2.27
C GLU A 19 -17.54 14.67 3.16
N SER A 20 -17.87 15.83 3.74
CA SER A 20 -16.92 16.59 4.57
C SER A 20 -16.42 15.85 5.83
N LEU A 21 -17.19 14.89 6.36
CA LEU A 21 -16.88 14.16 7.60
C LEU A 21 -16.49 12.69 7.36
N GLU A 22 -16.71 12.16 6.16
CA GLU A 22 -16.38 10.78 5.82
C GLU A 22 -16.34 10.57 4.30
N THR A 23 -15.45 9.68 3.86
CA THR A 23 -15.46 9.07 2.54
C THR A 23 -15.83 7.61 2.69
N ARG A 24 -16.84 7.16 1.95
CA ARG A 24 -17.34 5.78 1.94
C ARG A 24 -17.06 5.16 0.58
N VAL A 25 -16.47 3.97 0.57
CA VAL A 25 -16.16 3.22 -0.64
C VAL A 25 -16.79 1.84 -0.54
N ALA A 26 -17.58 1.46 -1.54
CA ALA A 26 -18.19 0.14 -1.65
C ALA A 26 -17.75 -0.55 -2.95
N VAL A 27 -17.35 -1.82 -2.85
CA VAL A 27 -17.14 -2.70 -4.00
C VAL A 27 -18.37 -3.58 -4.15
N ILE A 28 -19.05 -3.47 -5.29
CA ILE A 28 -20.22 -4.28 -5.63
C ILE A 28 -19.85 -5.27 -6.73
N GLU A 29 -20.16 -6.55 -6.54
CA GLU A 29 -20.02 -7.58 -7.56
C GLU A 29 -21.38 -8.27 -7.81
N ASN A 30 -21.84 -8.25 -9.05
CA ASN A 30 -23.13 -8.83 -9.46
C ASN A 30 -24.32 -8.34 -8.61
N GLY A 31 -24.30 -7.07 -8.21
CA GLY A 31 -25.34 -6.45 -7.38
C GLY A 31 -25.25 -6.79 -5.89
N LYS A 32 -24.22 -7.53 -5.45
CA LYS A 32 -23.95 -7.82 -4.04
C LYS A 32 -22.79 -6.98 -3.53
N LEU A 33 -22.88 -6.55 -2.28
CA LEU A 33 -21.79 -5.84 -1.59
C LEU A 33 -20.70 -6.85 -1.20
N GLU A 34 -19.49 -6.63 -1.69
CA GLU A 34 -18.32 -7.47 -1.39
C GLU A 34 -17.41 -6.80 -0.35
N GLU A 35 -17.18 -5.50 -0.48
CA GLU A 35 -16.32 -4.74 0.44
C GLU A 35 -16.94 -3.37 0.73
N PHE A 36 -16.81 -2.90 1.97
CA PHE A 36 -17.24 -1.58 2.39
C PHE A 36 -16.22 -0.96 3.35
N GLN A 37 -15.72 0.22 3.01
CA GLN A 37 -14.74 0.96 3.81
C GLN A 37 -15.27 2.37 4.08
N VAL A 38 -15.01 2.88 5.29
CA VAL A 38 -15.29 4.26 5.69
C VAL A 38 -14.00 4.88 6.20
N GLU A 39 -13.63 6.00 5.60
CA GLU A 39 -12.49 6.81 5.99
C GLU A 39 -13.00 8.14 6.53
N HIS A 40 -12.68 8.43 7.79
CA HIS A 40 -12.89 9.77 8.34
C HIS A 40 -11.69 10.66 7.99
N PRO A 41 -11.88 11.98 7.84
CA PRO A 41 -10.79 12.95 7.72
C PRO A 41 -10.08 13.09 9.07
N VAL A 42 -9.34 12.05 9.44
CA VAL A 42 -8.35 12.09 10.51
C VAL A 42 -7.05 12.56 9.87
N GLY A 43 -6.19 13.29 10.62
CA GLY A 43 -5.03 14.00 10.09
C GLY A 43 -4.21 13.24 9.04
N THR A 44 -3.52 13.98 8.17
CA THR A 44 -2.83 13.46 6.96
C THR A 44 -2.07 12.16 7.22
N ARG A 45 -2.59 11.04 6.68
CA ARG A 45 -1.91 9.74 6.73
C ARG A 45 -0.79 9.73 5.71
N ILE A 46 0.45 9.69 6.19
CA ILE A 46 1.64 9.65 5.32
C ILE A 46 2.11 8.23 4.99
N VAL A 47 1.56 7.21 5.68
CA VAL A 47 1.90 5.80 5.45
C VAL A 47 1.54 5.41 4.01
N GLY A 48 2.48 4.80 3.28
CA GLY A 48 2.32 4.41 1.88
C GLY A 48 2.46 5.55 0.88
N SER A 49 2.67 6.78 1.34
CA SER A 49 2.99 7.91 0.47
C SER A 49 4.42 7.81 -0.06
N ILE A 50 4.62 8.26 -1.29
CA ILE A 50 5.93 8.32 -1.95
C ILE A 50 6.41 9.76 -1.94
N PHE A 51 7.62 9.99 -1.44
CA PHE A 51 8.23 11.32 -1.34
C PHE A 51 9.50 11.39 -2.18
N LYS A 52 9.77 12.58 -2.73
CA LYS A 52 11.10 12.92 -3.24
C LYS A 52 11.85 13.65 -2.14
N GLY A 53 12.81 12.96 -1.52
CA GLY A 53 13.59 13.52 -0.42
C GLY A 53 15.02 13.90 -0.80
N ARG A 54 15.68 14.69 0.05
CA ARG A 54 17.11 14.98 -0.02
C ARG A 54 17.80 14.50 1.26
N ILE A 55 18.90 13.76 1.12
CA ILE A 55 19.73 13.35 2.26
C ILE A 55 20.31 14.62 2.91
N GLN A 56 20.04 14.81 4.20
CA GLN A 56 20.57 15.91 5.01
C GLN A 56 21.85 15.50 5.74
N ASN A 57 21.86 14.31 6.35
CA ASN A 57 23.02 13.75 7.04
C ASN A 57 23.01 12.22 7.00
N LEU A 58 24.21 11.65 7.11
CA LEU A 58 24.46 10.22 7.28
C LEU A 58 24.95 10.01 8.72
N GLU A 59 24.28 9.16 9.49
CA GLU A 59 24.66 8.81 10.86
C GLU A 59 25.23 7.40 10.88
N HIS A 60 26.54 7.31 11.09
CA HIS A 60 27.25 6.03 11.13
C HIS A 60 26.85 5.17 12.32
N ASP A 61 26.67 5.78 13.50
CA ASP A 61 26.30 5.06 14.73
C ASP A 61 24.91 4.42 14.63
N LEU A 62 24.00 5.06 13.89
CA LEU A 62 22.65 4.55 13.64
C LEU A 62 22.54 3.72 12.37
N GLN A 63 23.63 3.63 11.59
CA GLN A 63 23.65 3.02 10.26
C GLN A 63 22.47 3.49 9.39
N ALA A 64 22.27 4.81 9.33
CA ALA A 64 21.11 5.40 8.70
C ALA A 64 21.38 6.77 8.05
N ALA A 65 20.48 7.20 7.16
CA ALA A 65 20.40 8.57 6.69
C ALA A 65 19.16 9.27 7.22
N PHE A 66 19.31 10.55 7.53
CA PHE A 66 18.17 11.44 7.70
C PHE A 66 17.87 12.15 6.39
N VAL A 67 16.62 12.05 5.95
CA VAL A 67 16.15 12.52 4.65
C VAL A 67 15.10 13.59 4.87
N ASP A 68 15.35 14.80 4.36
CA ASP A 68 14.32 15.84 4.31
C ASP A 68 13.30 15.48 3.23
N ILE A 69 12.05 15.29 3.65
CA ILE A 69 10.89 14.98 2.80
C ILE A 69 9.85 16.12 2.79
N GLY A 70 10.21 17.31 3.30
CA GLY A 70 9.32 18.47 3.38
C GLY A 70 8.37 18.48 4.59
N LEU A 71 8.61 17.63 5.59
CA LEU A 71 7.86 17.59 6.84
C LEU A 71 8.63 18.30 7.98
N LYS A 72 7.96 18.54 9.10
CA LYS A 72 8.56 19.19 10.29
C LYS A 72 9.80 18.46 10.84
N LYS A 73 9.90 17.15 10.61
CA LYS A 73 11.03 16.31 11.01
C LYS A 73 11.53 15.56 9.79
N ASN A 74 12.84 15.36 9.71
CA ASN A 74 13.44 14.49 8.70
C ASN A 74 12.95 13.06 8.88
N ALA A 75 12.76 12.36 7.76
CA ALA A 75 12.56 10.93 7.73
C ALA A 75 13.87 10.20 8.08
N PHE A 76 13.72 8.99 8.60
CA PHE A 76 14.82 8.08 8.89
C PHE A 76 14.83 6.99 7.82
N LEU A 77 15.98 6.71 7.22
CA LEU A 77 16.18 5.65 6.23
C LEU A 77 17.34 4.76 6.67
N HIS A 78 17.07 3.50 6.97
CA HIS A 78 18.08 2.53 7.36
C HIS A 78 18.97 2.15 6.16
N TYR A 79 20.27 1.87 6.37
CA TYR A 79 21.19 1.58 5.26
C TYR A 79 20.78 0.36 4.41
N TRP A 80 20.31 -0.72 5.04
CA TRP A 80 19.80 -1.91 4.32
C TRP A 80 18.60 -1.62 3.43
N ASP A 81 17.82 -0.58 3.74
CA ASP A 81 16.65 -0.19 2.94
C ASP A 81 17.02 0.75 1.77
N MET A 82 18.28 1.19 1.66
CA MET A 82 18.73 2.12 0.61
C MET A 82 19.00 1.43 -0.72
N ASN A 83 19.37 0.15 -0.68
CA ASN A 83 19.65 -0.61 -1.88
C ASN A 83 18.34 -1.24 -2.42
N PRO A 84 17.86 -0.83 -3.61
CA PRO A 84 16.62 -1.37 -4.17
C PRO A 84 16.66 -2.88 -4.37
N GLU A 85 17.83 -3.47 -4.67
CA GLU A 85 17.96 -4.91 -4.92
C GLU A 85 17.79 -5.72 -3.63
N GLU A 86 18.38 -5.25 -2.53
CA GLU A 86 18.27 -5.88 -1.20
C GLU A 86 16.86 -5.72 -0.66
N ALA A 87 16.28 -4.51 -0.76
CA ALA A 87 14.91 -4.27 -0.32
C ALA A 87 13.91 -5.18 -1.05
N VAL A 88 14.06 -5.35 -2.38
CA VAL A 88 13.21 -6.25 -3.17
C VAL A 88 13.40 -7.71 -2.77
N ALA A 89 14.63 -8.15 -2.50
CA ALA A 89 14.89 -9.51 -2.03
C ALA A 89 14.16 -9.78 -0.70
N ASP A 90 14.26 -8.87 0.28
CA ASP A 90 13.60 -8.99 1.57
C ASP A 90 12.06 -9.09 1.44
N TYR A 91 11.45 -8.25 0.58
CA TYR A 91 10.02 -8.32 0.31
C TYR A 91 9.59 -9.68 -0.28
N LEU A 92 10.37 -10.21 -1.22
CA LEU A 92 10.08 -11.49 -1.85
C LEU A 92 10.22 -12.64 -0.84
N GLU A 93 11.22 -12.60 0.04
CA GLU A 93 11.39 -13.60 1.09
C GLU A 93 10.24 -13.59 2.11
N ASP A 94 9.76 -12.43 2.51
CA ASP A 94 8.63 -12.29 3.42
C ASP A 94 7.30 -12.77 2.81
N GLU A 95 7.06 -12.54 1.51
CA GLU A 95 5.93 -13.14 0.80
C GLU A 95 5.99 -14.67 0.78
N HIS A 96 7.18 -15.25 0.57
CA HIS A 96 7.35 -16.71 0.60
C HIS A 96 7.08 -17.28 2.00
N ARG A 97 7.53 -16.59 3.05
CA ARG A 97 7.31 -16.99 4.46
C ARG A 97 5.84 -16.92 4.87
N SER A 98 5.13 -15.88 4.47
CA SER A 98 3.70 -15.70 4.77
C SER A 98 2.83 -16.74 4.06
N HIS A 99 3.11 -17.04 2.79
CA HIS A 99 2.40 -18.08 2.03
C HIS A 99 2.65 -19.50 2.55
N THR A 100 3.84 -19.77 3.08
CA THR A 100 4.18 -21.10 3.64
C THR A 100 3.51 -21.33 5.00
N ARG A 101 3.30 -20.26 5.78
CA ARG A 101 2.59 -20.31 7.08
C ARG A 101 1.08 -20.40 6.94
N SER A 102 0.48 -19.80 5.92
CA SER A 102 -0.98 -19.86 5.67
C SER A 102 -1.47 -21.24 5.17
N ARG A 103 -0.56 -22.17 4.86
CA ARG A 103 -0.87 -23.53 4.37
C ARG A 103 -0.71 -24.62 5.43
N ARG A 104 -0.56 -24.25 6.71
CA ARG A 104 -0.58 -25.17 7.86
C ARG A 104 -1.80 -24.92 8.73
#